data_AF-U6E7T0-F1
#
_entry.id   AF-U6E7T0-F1
#
_cell.length_a   1.000
_cell.length_b   1.000
_cell.length_c   1.000
_cell.angle_alpha   90.00
_cell.angle_beta   90.00
_cell.angle_gamma   90.00
#
_symmetry.space_group_name_H-M   'P 1'
#
loop_
_entity.id
_entity.type
_entity.pdbx_description
1 polymer ?
#
loop_
_entity_poly.entity_id
_entity_poly.type
_entity_poly.pdbx_seq_one_letter_code
_entity_poly.pdbx_strand_id
1 'polypeptide(L)' 'TLYLIFGAFSAMIGTAFSMIIRLELSGPGSMLGDDQLYNVVVTAHALI' A
#
# COMPACT_ATOMS: atom_id res chain seq x y z
N THR A 1 11.48 -16.02 -16.79
CA THR A 1 12.11 -15.78 -15.47
C THR A 1 11.87 -14.34 -15.00
N LEU A 2 12.09 -13.33 -15.84
CA LEU A 2 11.89 -11.91 -15.48
C LEU A 2 10.47 -11.58 -14.94
N TYR A 3 9.42 -12.16 -15.55
CA TYR A 3 8.04 -11.98 -15.08
C TYR A 3 7.78 -12.52 -13.67
N LEU A 4 8.43 -13.62 -13.28
CA LEU A 4 8.27 -14.19 -11.93
C LEU A 4 8.97 -13.32 -10.88
N ILE A 5 10.12 -12.75 -11.23
CA ILE A 5 10.85 -11.83 -10.36
C ILE A 5 10.05 -10.54 -10.17
N PHE A 6 9.52 -9.97 -11.26
CA PHE A 6 8.63 -8.81 -11.19
C PHE A 6 7.36 -9.11 -10.40
N GLY A 7 6.72 -10.27 -10.63
CA GLY A 7 5.54 -10.67 -9.87
C GLY A 7 5.81 -10.81 -8.37
N ALA A 8 6.93 -11.43 -7.99
CA ALA A 8 7.34 -11.54 -6.59
C ALA A 8 7.62 -10.17 -5.96
N PHE A 9 8.25 -9.26 -6.69
CA PHE A 9 8.53 -7.89 -6.22
C PHE A 9 7.25 -7.07 -6.06
N SER A 10 6.35 -7.10 -7.05
CA SER A 10 5.03 -6.46 -6.98
C SER A 10 4.22 -6.98 -5.80
N ALA A 11 4.22 -8.30 -5.53
CA ALA A 11 3.53 -8.88 -4.38
C ALA A 11 4.08 -8.37 -3.03
N MET A 12 5.39 -8.19 -2.90
CA MET A 12 6.00 -7.61 -1.69
C MET A 12 5.62 -6.14 -1.51
N ILE A 13 5.57 -5.35 -2.58
CA ILE A 13 5.14 -3.94 -2.52
C ILE A 13 3.65 -3.85 -2.17
N GLY A 14 2.80 -4.66 -2.80
CA GLY A 14 1.37 -4.70 -2.52
C GLY A 14 1.06 -5.04 -1.06
N THR A 15 1.76 -6.02 -0.49
CA THR A 15 1.60 -6.37 0.93
C THR A 15 2.09 -5.26 1.88
N ALA A 16 3.16 -4.54 1.53
CA ALA A 16 3.61 -3.39 2.30
C ALA A 16 2.55 -2.27 2.32
N PHE A 17 1.96 -1.92 1.17
CA PHE A 17 0.87 -0.94 1.12
C PHE A 17 -0.38 -1.39 1.89
N SER A 18 -0.73 -2.68 1.83
CA SER A 18 -1.82 -3.24 2.62
C SER A 18 -1.61 -3.06 4.13
N MET A 19 -0.37 -3.25 4.61
CA MET A 19 -0.05 -3.00 6.02
C MET A 19 -0.16 -1.52 6.41
N ILE A 20 0.28 -0.61 5.54
CA ILE A 20 0.18 0.85 5.80
C ILE A 20 -1.29 1.28 5.90
N ILE A 21 -2.14 0.84 4.96
CA ILE A 21 -3.59 1.15 5.00
C ILE A 21 -4.23 0.57 6.27
N ARG A 22 -3.87 -0.67 6.65
CA ARG A 22 -4.38 -1.29 7.87
C ARG A 22 -3.92 -0.56 9.13
N LEU A 23 -2.71 -0.03 9.17
CA LEU A 23 -2.22 0.79 10.28
C LEU A 23 -3.01 2.10 10.39
N GLU A 24 -3.25 2.79 9.27
CA GLU A 24 -4.09 4.01 9.25
C GLU A 24 -5.52 3.72 9.73
N LEU A 25 -6.10 2.57 9.39
CA LEU A 25 -7.46 2.18 9.80
C LEU A 25 -7.53 1.56 11.21
N SER A 26 -6.40 1.26 11.87
CA SER A 26 -6.38 0.49 13.12
C SER A 26 -6.82 1.28 14.36
N GLY A 27 -6.86 2.60 14.30
CA GLY A 27 -7.29 3.46 15.40
C GLY A 27 -7.77 4.82 14.91
N PRO A 28 -8.59 5.53 15.70
CA PRO A 28 -9.04 6.87 15.35
C PRO A 28 -7.87 7.86 15.44
N GLY A 29 -7.50 8.43 14.29
CA GLY A 29 -6.40 9.39 14.13
C GLY A 29 -5.76 9.24 12.75
N SER A 30 -5.14 10.28 12.21
CA SER A 30 -4.40 10.14 10.95
C SER A 30 -2.92 9.89 11.23
N MET A 31 -2.42 8.72 10.83
CA MET A 31 -1.00 8.36 10.94
C MET A 31 -0.19 9.02 9.81
N LEU A 32 -0.78 9.15 8.63
CA LEU A 32 -0.21 9.84 7.47
C LEU A 32 -0.38 11.37 7.54
N GLY A 33 -1.36 11.87 8.28
CA GLY A 33 -1.62 13.30 8.48
C GLY A 33 -2.12 14.07 7.25
N ASP A 34 -2.24 13.40 6.09
CA ASP A 34 -2.66 13.97 4.81
C ASP A 34 -3.55 12.97 4.03
N ASP A 35 -4.81 13.35 3.83
CA ASP A 35 -5.81 12.59 3.09
C ASP A 35 -5.43 12.40 1.61
N GLN A 36 -4.67 13.31 1.02
CA GLN A 36 -4.17 13.18 -0.34
C GLN A 36 -3.15 12.04 -0.44
N LEU A 37 -2.22 11.94 0.51
CA LEU A 37 -1.25 10.85 0.55
C LEU A 37 -1.94 9.51 0.80
N TYR A 38 -2.95 9.47 1.67
CA TYR A 38 -3.78 8.27 1.86
C TYR A 38 -4.42 7.82 0.54
N ASN A 39 -5.05 8.74 -0.20
CA ASN A 39 -5.68 8.42 -1.49
C ASN A 39 -4.68 7.96 -2.56
N VAL A 40 -3.46 8.50 -2.56
CA VAL A 40 -2.39 8.03 -3.46
C VAL A 40 -1.93 6.62 -3.09
N VAL A 41 -1.77 6.33 -1.79
CA VAL A 41 -1.35 5.00 -1.33
C VAL A 41 -2.41 3.93 -1.63
N VAL A 42 -3.70 4.22 -1.39
CA VAL A 42 -4.78 3.24 -1.65
C VAL A 42 -4.95 2.97 -3.14
N THR A 43 -4.80 3.99 -3.99
CA THR A 43 -4.87 3.81 -5.44
C THR A 43 -3.63 3.09 -5.98
N ALA A 44 -2.43 3.40 -5.45
CA ALA A 44 -1.21 2.66 -5.79
C ALA A 44 -1.30 1.18 -5.41
N HIS A 45 -1.88 0.85 -4.25
CA HIS A 45 -2.13 -0.52 -3.83
C HIS A 45 -3.08 -1.27 -4.76
N ALA A 46 -4.14 -0.61 -5.24
CA ALA A 46 -5.14 -1.22 -6.13
C ALA A 46 -4.61 -1.49 -7.56
N LEU A 47 -3.52 -0.84 -7.97
CA LEU A 47 -2.92 -0.98 -9.30
C LEU A 47 -1.85 -2.10 -9.37
N ILE A 48 -1.49 -2.70 -8.24
CA ILE A 48 -0.46 -3.74 -8.09
C ILE A 48 -1.13 -5.09 -7.87
#